data_AF-D6K5J1-F1
#
_entry.id   AF-D6K5J1-F1
#
_cell.length_a   1.000
_cell.length_b   1.000
_cell.length_c   1.000
_cell.angle_alpha   90.00
_cell.angle_beta   90.00
_cell.angle_gamma   90.00
#
_symmetry.space_group_name_H-M   'P 1'
#
loop_
_entity.id
_entity.type
_entity.pdbx_description
1 polymer ?
#
loop_
_entity_poly.entity_id
_entity_poly.type
_entity_poly.pdbx_seq_one_letter_code
_entity_poly.pdbx_strand_id
1 'polypeptide(L)'
;MSFTRRPNQWRRTLPAAATTSSRSSSEVASTARASSRVGSSRRSPLSTSVFSRSMKADPGLPDGPRPRRVCTTETDRRVGIATPWAAGRAARVCPLPTKAPGGTMAFGWIDEQADARRRAGLVRTLRPRPADSPLLDLASNDYLGLARHPEVTEGAARAARTWGGGATGSRLVTGTTELHTELERELAEFCGFEAALVFSSGYAANLAAVTALASHGSLIVSDAGNHASLIDGCRLARATTQVVAHADPEAVRKALGTHEGAAVLVSDTVFS
;
A
#
# COMPACT_ATOMS: atom_id res chain seq x y z
N MET A 1 34.99 -9.47 24.88
CA MET A 1 34.81 -8.39 23.88
C MET A 1 33.32 -8.20 23.71
N SER A 2 32.76 -7.26 24.48
CA SER A 2 31.33 -7.09 24.67
C SER A 2 30.90 -5.81 23.96
N PHE A 3 30.03 -5.92 22.95
CA PHE A 3 29.54 -4.80 22.16
C PHE A 3 28.15 -4.39 22.70
N THR A 4 28.11 -3.29 23.45
CA THR A 4 26.86 -2.66 23.90
C THR A 4 26.31 -1.73 22.81
N ARG A 5 25.03 -1.94 22.48
CA ARG A 5 24.19 -1.14 21.56
C ARG A 5 24.21 0.35 21.91
N ARG A 6 24.31 1.23 20.90
CA ARG A 6 23.98 2.67 21.00
C ARG A 6 22.60 2.92 20.39
N PRO A 7 21.71 3.73 21.00
CA PRO A 7 20.50 4.21 20.35
C PRO A 7 20.70 5.58 19.66
N ASN A 8 20.07 5.69 18.49
CA ASN A 8 19.57 6.85 17.74
C ASN A 8 19.99 8.27 18.20
N GLN A 9 20.80 8.95 17.39
CA GLN A 9 21.09 10.39 17.49
C GLN A 9 20.56 11.16 16.27
N TRP A 10 19.30 11.58 16.34
CA TRP A 10 18.78 12.69 15.53
C TRP A 10 18.25 13.77 16.48
N ARG A 11 19.14 14.58 17.07
CA ARG A 11 18.80 15.89 17.67
C ARG A 11 20.07 16.70 17.90
N ARG A 12 20.09 17.90 17.33
CA ARG A 12 21.09 18.96 17.54
C ARG A 12 21.02 19.49 18.98
N THR A 13 22.16 19.71 19.62
CA THR A 13 22.30 20.57 20.81
C THR A 13 23.61 21.36 20.77
N LEU A 14 23.52 22.68 20.95
CA LEU A 14 24.59 23.53 21.49
C LEU A 14 24.51 23.50 23.04
N PRO A 15 25.61 23.77 23.79
CA PRO A 15 25.75 23.31 25.17
C PRO A 15 25.44 24.39 26.22
N ALA A 16 24.94 23.96 27.39
CA ALA A 16 25.08 24.70 28.64
C ALA A 16 25.28 23.74 29.83
N ALA A 17 26.45 23.93 30.44
CA ALA A 17 26.94 23.67 31.80
C ALA A 17 26.33 22.60 32.73
N ALA A 18 27.27 21.86 33.32
CA ALA A 18 27.17 20.88 34.38
C ALA A 18 26.61 21.40 35.72
N THR A 19 26.06 20.49 36.53
CA THR A 19 26.50 20.30 37.93
C THR A 19 26.03 18.94 38.47
N THR A 20 26.88 18.39 39.31
CA THR A 20 26.94 17.04 39.89
C THR A 20 26.21 16.89 41.22
N SER A 21 25.73 15.69 41.53
CA SER A 21 25.80 14.94 42.83
C SER A 21 24.67 13.90 42.86
N SER A 22 24.93 12.59 42.78
CA SER A 22 25.50 11.64 43.75
C SER A 22 24.58 11.26 44.92
N ARG A 23 24.15 9.99 44.94
CA ARG A 23 23.95 9.02 46.06
C ARG A 23 22.79 8.07 45.72
N SER A 24 23.03 6.77 45.47
CA SER A 24 23.18 5.67 46.46
C SER A 24 21.86 5.47 47.26
N SER A 25 21.18 4.33 47.34
CA SER A 25 21.57 2.92 47.30
C SER A 25 20.32 2.01 47.22
N SER A 26 20.60 0.72 47.02
CA SER A 26 19.92 -0.48 47.53
C SER A 26 18.60 -0.95 46.91
N GLU A 27 18.76 -2.07 46.18
CA GLU A 27 17.87 -3.23 46.08
C GLU A 27 17.08 -3.56 47.36
N VAL A 28 15.82 -3.98 47.20
CA VAL A 28 15.32 -5.27 47.73
C VAL A 28 14.24 -5.79 46.78
N ALA A 29 14.41 -7.03 46.31
CA ALA A 29 13.39 -7.82 45.64
C ALA A 29 12.50 -8.54 46.67
N SER A 30 11.19 -8.60 46.42
CA SER A 30 10.35 -9.68 46.96
C SER A 30 9.18 -9.99 46.02
N THR A 31 9.19 -11.22 45.52
CA THR A 31 8.12 -11.98 44.91
C THR A 31 6.96 -12.23 45.88
N ALA A 32 5.70 -12.19 45.40
CA ALA A 32 4.70 -13.27 45.58
C ALA A 32 3.29 -12.95 45.04
N ARG A 33 2.85 -13.84 44.14
CA ARG A 33 1.51 -14.47 44.00
C ARG A 33 0.21 -13.65 44.00
N ALA A 34 -0.42 -13.73 42.83
CA ALA A 34 -1.82 -14.05 42.52
C ALA A 34 -2.84 -14.17 43.68
N SER A 35 -3.96 -13.44 43.53
CA SER A 35 -5.30 -13.99 43.76
C SER A 35 -6.38 -13.22 42.99
N SER A 36 -7.26 -14.02 42.42
CA SER A 36 -8.52 -13.72 41.76
C SER A 36 -9.46 -12.83 42.58
N ARG A 37 -10.19 -11.92 41.91
CA ARG A 37 -11.60 -11.64 42.23
C ARG A 37 -12.33 -11.00 41.06
N VAL A 38 -13.45 -11.64 40.74
CA VAL A 38 -14.54 -11.18 39.87
C VAL A 38 -15.14 -9.90 40.46
N GLY A 39 -15.36 -8.90 39.60
CA GLY A 39 -16.04 -7.66 39.96
C GLY A 39 -16.54 -6.96 38.70
N SER A 40 -17.84 -7.12 38.42
CA SER A 40 -18.55 -6.42 37.36
C SER A 40 -18.61 -4.92 37.63
N SER A 41 -18.16 -4.09 36.68
CA SER A 41 -18.65 -2.72 36.58
C SER A 41 -18.64 -2.27 35.13
N ARG A 42 -19.84 -1.98 34.61
CA ARG A 42 -20.08 -1.27 33.36
C ARG A 42 -19.35 0.08 33.39
N ARG A 43 -18.50 0.34 32.41
CA ARG A 43 -18.11 1.70 32.01
C ARG A 43 -18.16 1.81 30.49
N SER A 44 -18.91 2.81 30.05
CA SER A 44 -19.13 3.23 28.67
C SER A 44 -17.81 3.64 28.00
N PRO A 45 -17.67 3.52 26.67
CA PRO A 45 -16.42 3.80 25.99
C PRO A 45 -16.17 5.31 25.89
N LEU A 46 -14.96 5.71 26.29
CA LEU A 46 -14.39 7.02 26.02
C LEU A 46 -14.10 7.11 24.52
N SER A 47 -14.88 7.94 23.82
CA SER A 47 -14.56 8.44 22.49
C SER A 47 -13.26 9.24 22.59
N THR A 48 -12.20 8.73 21.96
CA THR A 48 -10.95 9.47 21.78
C THR A 48 -10.97 10.06 20.38
N SER A 49 -11.44 11.29 20.25
CA SER A 49 -11.30 12.10 19.03
C SER A 49 -9.94 12.79 19.04
N VAL A 50 -9.01 12.31 18.20
CA VAL A 50 -7.77 13.04 17.94
C VAL A 50 -8.03 14.00 16.77
N PHE A 51 -8.14 15.29 17.11
CA PHE A 51 -8.17 16.40 16.16
C PHE A 51 -6.83 16.48 15.42
N SER A 52 -6.82 16.23 14.11
CA SER A 52 -5.70 16.63 13.26
C SER A 52 -5.87 18.10 12.85
N ARG A 53 -4.79 18.86 13.02
CA ARG A 53 -4.72 20.30 12.82
C ARG A 53 -4.60 20.60 11.32
N SER A 54 -5.65 21.14 10.72
CA SER A 54 -5.64 21.59 9.32
C SER A 54 -4.74 22.81 9.14
N MET A 55 -3.77 22.73 8.22
CA MET A 55 -3.04 23.90 7.73
C MET A 55 -3.96 24.70 6.81
N LYS A 56 -4.33 25.91 7.24
CA LYS A 56 -5.04 26.89 6.40
C LYS A 56 -4.14 27.35 5.26
N ALA A 57 -4.61 27.21 4.01
CA ALA A 57 -4.12 27.96 2.87
C ALA A 57 -4.84 29.32 2.81
N ASP A 58 -4.07 30.37 2.58
CA ASP A 58 -4.51 31.78 2.47
C ASP A 58 -5.10 32.04 1.07
N PRO A 59 -6.28 32.66 0.91
CA PRO A 59 -6.86 32.94 -0.39
C PRO A 59 -6.55 34.37 -0.84
N GLY A 60 -5.78 34.52 -1.92
CA GLY A 60 -5.67 35.83 -2.57
C GLY A 60 -4.67 35.89 -3.73
N LEU A 61 -5.17 35.77 -4.97
CA LEU A 61 -4.73 36.61 -6.09
C LEU A 61 -5.74 36.48 -7.26
N PRO A 62 -6.07 37.57 -7.99
CA PRO A 62 -7.16 37.59 -8.97
C PRO A 62 -6.75 37.14 -10.38
N ASP A 63 -7.75 36.65 -11.12
CA ASP A 63 -7.68 36.19 -12.52
C ASP A 63 -7.24 37.30 -13.49
N GLY A 64 -6.12 37.06 -14.20
CA GLY A 64 -5.66 37.85 -15.34
C GLY A 64 -5.93 37.15 -16.69
N PRO A 65 -6.07 37.89 -17.80
CA PRO A 65 -6.58 37.35 -19.07
C PRO A 65 -5.55 36.44 -19.76
N ARG A 66 -6.02 35.29 -20.26
CA ARG A 66 -5.23 34.31 -21.01
C ARG A 66 -4.85 34.85 -22.40
N PRO A 67 -3.58 34.79 -22.83
CA PRO A 67 -3.21 35.18 -24.18
C PRO A 67 -3.67 34.13 -25.22
N ARG A 68 -4.19 34.65 -26.34
CA ARG A 68 -4.65 33.89 -27.51
C ARG A 68 -3.46 33.16 -28.17
N ARG A 69 -3.63 31.88 -28.51
CA ARG A 69 -2.67 31.12 -29.31
C ARG A 69 -2.63 31.69 -30.73
N VAL A 70 -1.47 32.22 -31.11
CA VAL A 70 -1.10 32.51 -32.49
C VAL A 70 -0.60 31.20 -33.09
N CYS A 71 -1.19 30.80 -34.22
CA CYS A 71 -0.76 29.68 -35.03
C CYS A 71 0.33 30.21 -35.98
N THR A 72 1.59 29.87 -35.76
CA THR A 72 2.66 30.09 -36.74
C THR A 72 3.03 28.76 -37.38
N THR A 73 2.68 28.62 -38.64
CA THR A 73 3.23 27.61 -39.55
C THR A 73 4.68 27.96 -39.83
N GLU A 74 5.62 27.13 -39.38
CA GLU A 74 7.02 27.24 -39.79
C GLU A 74 7.48 25.93 -40.40
N THR A 75 7.79 26.06 -41.69
CA THR A 75 8.40 25.09 -42.57
C THR A 75 9.90 25.05 -42.28
N ASP A 76 10.50 23.87 -42.48
CA ASP A 76 11.81 23.66 -43.13
C ASP A 76 12.86 22.84 -42.35
N ARG A 77 13.53 21.98 -43.13
CA ARG A 77 14.82 21.28 -42.92
C ARG A 77 14.90 20.08 -41.99
N ARG A 78 14.57 18.90 -42.54
CA ARG A 78 15.21 17.64 -42.14
C ARG A 78 16.57 17.51 -42.82
N VAL A 79 17.64 17.71 -42.05
CA VAL A 79 18.98 17.20 -42.37
C VAL A 79 19.02 15.73 -41.96
N GLY A 80 19.35 14.87 -42.92
CA GLY A 80 19.45 13.43 -42.71
C GLY A 80 20.66 13.06 -41.87
N ILE A 81 20.44 12.18 -40.89
CA ILE A 81 21.48 11.32 -40.33
C ILE A 81 20.98 9.89 -40.51
N ALA A 82 21.68 9.15 -41.37
CA ALA A 82 21.47 7.75 -41.60
C ALA A 82 22.04 6.93 -40.44
N THR A 83 21.28 5.94 -39.95
CA THR A 83 21.83 4.81 -39.18
C THR A 83 21.27 3.51 -39.76
N PRO A 84 22.13 2.51 -40.04
CA PRO A 84 21.71 1.27 -40.68
C PRO A 84 21.22 0.27 -39.64
N TRP A 85 19.90 0.07 -39.57
CA TRP A 85 19.33 -1.17 -39.04
C TRP A 85 18.30 -1.68 -40.03
N ALA A 86 18.80 -2.28 -41.11
CA ALA A 86 18.04 -3.19 -41.94
C ALA A 86 18.58 -4.60 -41.70
N ALA A 87 17.97 -5.33 -40.76
CA ALA A 87 18.04 -6.79 -40.71
C ALA A 87 16.84 -7.35 -39.96
N GLY A 88 15.80 -7.69 -40.73
CA GLY A 88 15.03 -8.92 -40.62
C GLY A 88 14.51 -9.36 -39.24
N ARG A 89 13.24 -9.06 -38.98
CA ARG A 89 12.16 -10.06 -38.85
C ARG A 89 10.85 -9.30 -38.73
N ALA A 90 10.08 -9.26 -39.82
CA ALA A 90 8.67 -8.92 -39.73
C ALA A 90 8.06 -9.83 -38.65
N ALA A 91 7.51 -9.24 -37.59
CA ALA A 91 6.68 -9.98 -36.66
C ALA A 91 5.58 -10.64 -37.51
N ARG A 92 5.61 -11.98 -37.61
CA ARG A 92 4.50 -12.72 -38.20
C ARG A 92 3.30 -12.42 -37.32
N VAL A 93 2.45 -11.52 -37.78
CA VAL A 93 1.08 -11.41 -37.29
C VAL A 93 0.45 -12.75 -37.64
N CYS A 94 0.27 -13.62 -36.63
CA CYS A 94 -0.53 -14.82 -36.81
C CYS A 94 -1.91 -14.38 -37.33
N PRO A 95 -2.37 -14.90 -38.48
CA PRO A 95 -3.75 -14.65 -38.90
C PRO A 95 -4.67 -15.12 -37.78
N LEU A 96 -5.61 -14.27 -37.36
CA LEU A 96 -6.68 -14.69 -36.46
C LEU A 96 -7.44 -15.83 -37.14
N PRO A 97 -7.79 -16.91 -36.42
CA PRO A 97 -8.56 -18.00 -37.00
C PRO A 97 -9.88 -17.47 -37.56
N THR A 98 -10.12 -17.73 -38.85
CA THR A 98 -11.40 -17.44 -39.49
C THR A 98 -12.47 -18.32 -38.85
N LYS A 99 -13.57 -17.67 -38.44
CA LYS A 99 -14.73 -18.27 -37.77
C LYS A 99 -15.20 -19.52 -38.53
N ALA A 100 -15.03 -20.70 -37.94
CA ALA A 100 -15.58 -21.93 -38.49
C ALA A 100 -17.13 -21.85 -38.45
N PRO A 101 -17.84 -22.19 -39.53
CA PRO A 101 -19.29 -22.18 -39.52
C PRO A 101 -19.82 -23.40 -38.74
N GLY A 102 -20.63 -23.18 -37.70
CA GLY A 102 -21.55 -24.20 -37.17
C GLY A 102 -21.23 -24.85 -35.83
N GLY A 103 -20.22 -24.40 -35.07
CA GLY A 103 -19.98 -24.87 -33.70
C GLY A 103 -19.68 -23.71 -32.77
N THR A 104 -20.38 -23.61 -31.64
CA THR A 104 -20.00 -22.69 -30.57
C THR A 104 -18.61 -23.08 -30.08
N MET A 105 -17.58 -22.36 -30.53
CA MET A 105 -16.22 -22.58 -30.05
C MET A 105 -16.24 -22.43 -28.52
N ALA A 106 -15.82 -23.46 -27.78
CA ALA A 106 -15.87 -23.48 -26.32
C ALA A 106 -15.23 -22.24 -25.66
N PHE A 107 -14.29 -21.59 -26.37
CA PHE A 107 -13.59 -20.38 -25.95
C PHE A 107 -13.98 -19.12 -26.74
N GLY A 108 -14.99 -19.15 -27.61
CA GLY A 108 -15.39 -17.99 -28.43
C GLY A 108 -15.79 -16.77 -27.62
N TRP A 109 -16.30 -16.97 -26.40
CA TRP A 109 -16.60 -15.90 -25.45
C TRP A 109 -15.34 -15.10 -25.05
N ILE A 110 -14.14 -15.69 -25.07
CA ILE A 110 -12.88 -15.00 -24.77
C ILE A 110 -12.59 -13.96 -25.85
N ASP A 111 -12.76 -14.34 -27.12
CA ASP A 111 -12.56 -13.43 -28.26
C ASP A 111 -13.58 -12.29 -28.22
N GLU A 112 -14.85 -12.59 -27.93
CA GLU A 112 -15.90 -11.58 -27.75
C GLU A 112 -15.55 -10.58 -26.63
N GLN A 113 -15.04 -11.06 -25.50
CA GLN A 113 -14.59 -10.25 -24.37
C GLN A 113 -13.33 -9.44 -24.68
N ALA A 114 -12.42 -9.97 -25.49
CA ALA A 114 -11.22 -9.26 -25.95
C ALA A 114 -11.59 -8.16 -26.94
N ASP A 115 -12.50 -8.43 -27.88
CA ASP A 115 -13.00 -7.46 -28.84
C ASP A 115 -13.78 -6.34 -28.16
N ALA A 116 -14.60 -6.66 -27.15
CA ALA A 116 -15.28 -5.66 -26.34
C ALA A 116 -14.28 -4.70 -25.67
N ARG A 117 -13.20 -5.23 -25.05
CA ARG A 117 -12.14 -4.40 -24.46
C ARG A 117 -11.39 -3.57 -25.50
N ARG A 118 -11.14 -4.12 -26.70
CA ARG A 118 -10.50 -3.39 -27.81
C ARG A 118 -11.37 -2.24 -28.30
N ARG A 119 -12.67 -2.46 -28.51
CA ARG A 119 -13.62 -1.41 -28.89
C ARG A 119 -13.73 -0.31 -27.83
N ALA A 120 -13.62 -0.66 -26.56
CA ALA A 120 -13.61 0.30 -25.45
C ALA A 120 -12.26 1.05 -25.29
N GLY A 121 -11.23 0.71 -26.05
CA GLY A 121 -9.90 1.31 -25.90
C GLY A 121 -9.17 0.93 -24.60
N LEU A 122 -9.59 -0.15 -23.93
CA LEU A 122 -9.07 -0.57 -22.62
C LEU A 122 -7.97 -1.63 -22.70
N VAL A 123 -7.46 -1.90 -23.90
CA VAL A 123 -6.35 -2.86 -24.09
C VAL A 123 -5.08 -2.27 -23.50
N ARG A 124 -4.48 -3.01 -22.56
CA ARG A 124 -3.20 -2.65 -21.93
C ARG A 124 -2.09 -3.49 -22.56
N THR A 125 -1.02 -2.83 -22.97
CA THR A 125 0.20 -3.48 -23.47
C THR A 125 1.33 -3.18 -22.49
N LEU A 126 1.94 -4.23 -21.95
CA LEU A 126 3.08 -4.10 -21.05
C LEU A 126 4.29 -3.53 -21.77
N ARG A 127 5.01 -2.62 -21.12
CA ARG A 127 6.25 -2.03 -21.63
C ARG A 127 7.40 -2.38 -20.67
N PRO A 128 8.21 -3.41 -20.97
CA PRO A 128 9.34 -3.77 -20.15
C PRO A 128 10.34 -2.62 -20.05
N ARG A 129 10.77 -2.29 -18.83
CA ARG A 129 11.81 -1.30 -18.57
C ARG A 129 13.18 -1.98 -18.51
N PRO A 130 14.17 -1.57 -19.34
CA PRO A 130 15.53 -2.11 -19.23
C PRO A 130 16.21 -1.64 -17.94
N ALA A 131 17.25 -2.36 -17.51
CA ALA A 131 17.97 -2.06 -16.27
C ALA A 131 18.64 -0.68 -16.30
N ASP A 132 19.19 -0.32 -17.46
CA ASP A 132 19.91 0.91 -17.80
C ASP A 132 19.06 1.90 -18.61
N SER A 133 17.76 1.95 -18.34
CA SER A 133 16.85 2.87 -19.04
C SER A 133 17.33 4.33 -18.94
N PRO A 134 17.49 5.05 -20.07
CA PRO A 134 17.90 6.46 -20.08
C PRO A 134 16.72 7.41 -19.77
N LEU A 135 15.52 6.87 -19.54
CA LEU A 135 14.30 7.66 -19.32
C LEU A 135 14.14 8.01 -17.84
N LEU A 136 13.60 9.20 -17.59
CA LEU A 136 13.10 9.59 -16.27
C LEU A 136 11.72 8.97 -16.04
N ASP A 137 11.58 8.19 -14.96
CA ASP A 137 10.32 7.57 -14.56
C ASP A 137 9.51 8.52 -13.67
N LEU A 138 8.40 9.02 -14.19
CA LEU A 138 7.45 9.90 -13.49
C LEU A 138 6.12 9.19 -13.15
N ALA A 139 6.06 7.86 -13.31
CA ALA A 139 4.86 7.06 -13.05
C ALA A 139 5.07 6.01 -11.95
N SER A 140 6.29 5.88 -11.41
CA SER A 140 6.63 4.98 -10.31
C SER A 140 6.00 5.42 -8.98
N ASN A 141 5.64 4.43 -8.15
CA ASN A 141 5.23 4.63 -6.76
C ASN A 141 6.41 4.54 -5.76
N ASP A 142 7.65 4.52 -6.24
CA ASP A 142 8.85 4.62 -5.39
C ASP A 142 9.09 6.08 -4.96
N TYR A 143 8.18 6.61 -4.14
CA TYR A 143 8.09 8.04 -3.81
C TYR A 143 9.37 8.63 -3.22
N LEU A 144 10.15 7.80 -2.51
CA LEU A 144 11.38 8.21 -1.83
C LEU A 144 12.64 7.70 -2.53
N GLY A 145 12.50 7.00 -3.66
CA GLY A 145 13.65 6.43 -4.39
C GLY A 145 14.38 5.33 -3.62
N LEU A 146 13.70 4.63 -2.69
CA LEU A 146 14.33 3.69 -1.78
C LEU A 146 14.66 2.36 -2.44
N ALA A 147 14.01 2.01 -3.56
CA ALA A 147 14.22 0.74 -4.23
C ALA A 147 15.68 0.53 -4.70
N ARG A 148 16.45 1.61 -4.89
CA ARG A 148 17.88 1.56 -5.26
C ARG A 148 18.81 2.15 -4.19
N HIS A 149 18.29 2.54 -3.03
CA HIS A 149 19.12 3.10 -1.97
C HIS A 149 20.18 2.06 -1.53
N PRO A 150 21.48 2.43 -1.42
CA PRO A 150 22.55 1.46 -1.17
C PRO A 150 22.34 0.59 0.07
N GLU A 151 21.82 1.17 1.15
CA GLU A 151 21.55 0.41 2.38
C GLU A 151 20.41 -0.61 2.22
N VAL A 152 19.38 -0.27 1.42
CA VAL A 152 18.24 -1.15 1.16
C VAL A 152 18.66 -2.32 0.29
N THR A 153 19.41 -2.05 -0.78
CA THR A 153 19.86 -3.10 -1.72
C THR A 153 20.88 -4.03 -1.07
N GLU A 154 21.81 -3.50 -0.26
CA GLU A 154 22.73 -4.35 0.50
C GLU A 154 22.02 -5.15 1.60
N GLY A 155 21.03 -4.57 2.28
CA GLY A 155 20.20 -5.29 3.25
C GLY A 155 19.48 -6.48 2.61
N ALA A 156 18.87 -6.27 1.44
CA ALA A 156 18.22 -7.32 0.67
C ALA A 156 19.21 -8.41 0.21
N ALA A 157 20.39 -8.01 -0.30
CA ALA A 157 21.42 -8.94 -0.73
C ALA A 157 21.94 -9.81 0.42
N ARG A 158 22.13 -9.22 1.60
CA ARG A 158 22.54 -9.94 2.82
C ARG A 158 21.46 -10.92 3.27
N ALA A 159 20.20 -10.47 3.32
CA ALA A 159 19.08 -11.34 3.70
C ALA A 159 18.98 -12.56 2.76
N ALA A 160 19.12 -12.35 1.44
CA ALA A 160 19.11 -13.44 0.46
C ALA A 160 20.28 -14.43 0.65
N ARG A 161 21.47 -13.94 1.02
CA ARG A 161 22.63 -14.79 1.32
C ARG A 161 22.46 -15.60 2.61
N THR A 162 21.82 -15.03 3.63
CA THR A 162 21.63 -15.67 4.94
C THR A 162 20.45 -16.65 4.96
N TRP A 163 19.30 -16.24 4.42
CA TRP A 163 18.04 -16.99 4.54
C TRP A 163 17.64 -17.72 3.25
N GLY A 164 18.32 -17.45 2.13
CA GLY A 164 17.92 -17.91 0.80
C GLY A 164 16.84 -17.03 0.16
N GLY A 165 16.35 -17.45 -1.01
CA GLY A 165 15.35 -16.71 -1.80
C GLY A 165 13.89 -16.96 -1.41
N GLY A 166 13.62 -17.84 -0.43
CA GLY A 166 12.25 -18.16 -0.03
C GLY A 166 12.20 -18.97 1.27
N ALA A 167 11.07 -18.88 1.97
CA ALA A 167 10.88 -19.48 3.28
C ALA A 167 10.45 -20.96 3.27
N THR A 168 10.25 -21.54 2.09
CA THR A 168 9.95 -22.99 1.83
C THR A 168 8.73 -23.59 2.54
N GLY A 169 7.95 -22.80 3.29
CA GLY A 169 6.73 -23.24 3.97
C GLY A 169 5.80 -22.07 4.31
N SER A 170 4.61 -22.40 4.79
CA SER A 170 3.68 -21.40 5.34
C SER A 170 4.09 -21.00 6.75
N ARG A 171 3.66 -19.80 7.18
CA ARG A 171 4.05 -19.19 8.46
C ARG A 171 3.82 -20.08 9.68
N LEU A 172 2.71 -20.83 9.70
CA LEU A 172 2.32 -21.70 10.83
C LEU A 172 2.98 -23.08 10.83
N VAL A 173 3.64 -23.47 9.73
CA VAL A 173 4.25 -24.81 9.61
C VAL A 173 5.75 -24.70 9.86
N THR A 174 6.48 -24.11 8.92
CA THR A 174 7.95 -23.97 8.99
C THR A 174 8.47 -22.67 8.36
N GLY A 175 7.60 -21.85 7.77
CA GLY A 175 7.99 -20.71 6.95
C GLY A 175 8.25 -19.41 7.71
N THR A 176 8.10 -19.39 9.04
CA THR A 176 8.45 -18.20 9.82
C THR A 176 9.93 -18.22 10.15
N THR A 177 10.69 -17.27 9.60
CA THR A 177 12.08 -17.02 9.96
C THR A 177 12.18 -15.89 10.99
N GLU A 178 13.33 -15.78 11.67
CA GLU A 178 13.59 -14.68 12.61
C GLU A 178 13.45 -13.31 11.93
N LEU A 179 13.87 -13.21 10.66
CA LEU A 179 13.75 -11.98 9.87
C LEU A 179 12.29 -11.50 9.71
N HIS A 180 11.32 -12.42 9.61
CA HIS A 180 9.90 -12.03 9.58
C HIS A 180 9.47 -11.40 10.90
N THR A 181 9.86 -12.03 12.02
CA THR A 181 9.48 -11.55 13.36
C THR A 181 10.16 -10.23 13.73
N GLU A 182 11.40 -10.03 13.27
CA GLU A 182 12.11 -8.76 13.43
C GLU A 182 11.43 -7.64 12.64
N LEU A 183 11.10 -7.88 11.37
CA LEU A 183 10.37 -6.92 10.53
C LEU A 183 9.00 -6.57 11.12
N GLU A 184 8.24 -7.56 11.58
CA GLU A 184 6.93 -7.33 12.21
C GLU A 184 7.05 -6.48 13.49
N ARG A 185 8.08 -6.71 14.32
CA ARG A 185 8.34 -5.89 15.50
C ARG A 185 8.72 -4.45 15.12
N GLU A 186 9.63 -4.28 14.17
CA GLU A 186 10.08 -2.94 13.73
C GLU A 186 8.95 -2.15 13.07
N LEU A 187 8.09 -2.81 12.28
CA LEU A 187 6.90 -2.18 11.70
C LEU A 187 5.89 -1.75 12.77
N ALA A 188 5.65 -2.60 13.77
CA ALA A 188 4.78 -2.25 14.89
C ALA A 188 5.31 -1.02 15.65
N GLU A 189 6.60 -1.00 15.96
CA GLU A 189 7.26 0.15 16.62
C GLU A 189 7.21 1.41 15.75
N PHE A 190 7.54 1.32 14.47
CA PHE A 190 7.54 2.44 13.53
C PHE A 190 6.16 3.06 13.36
N CYS A 191 5.12 2.22 13.24
CA CYS A 191 3.75 2.69 13.06
C CYS A 191 3.04 3.03 14.37
N GLY A 192 3.64 2.71 15.53
CA GLY A 192 3.04 2.95 16.85
C GLY A 192 1.87 2.02 17.18
N PHE A 193 1.90 0.77 16.71
CA PHE A 193 0.88 -0.25 16.99
C PHE A 193 1.43 -1.36 17.89
N GLU A 194 0.53 -2.12 18.53
CA GLU A 194 0.88 -3.21 19.45
C GLU A 194 1.51 -4.41 18.73
N ALA A 195 1.15 -4.62 17.45
CA ALA A 195 1.66 -5.70 16.61
C ALA A 195 1.55 -5.35 15.12
N ALA A 196 2.32 -6.04 14.29
CA ALA A 196 2.19 -6.02 12.84
C ALA A 196 2.24 -7.46 12.28
N LEU A 197 1.70 -7.65 11.08
CA LEU A 197 1.70 -8.93 10.38
C LEU A 197 2.03 -8.72 8.91
N VAL A 198 3.06 -9.40 8.39
CA VAL A 198 3.49 -9.23 6.99
C VAL A 198 2.79 -10.19 6.04
N PHE A 199 2.42 -9.67 4.87
CA PHE A 199 1.84 -10.41 3.75
C PHE A 199 2.69 -10.21 2.49
N SER A 200 2.47 -11.05 1.48
CA SER A 200 3.20 -11.00 0.21
C SER A 200 2.96 -9.72 -0.61
N SER A 201 1.85 -9.01 -0.34
CA SER A 201 1.53 -7.73 -0.96
C SER A 201 0.51 -6.96 -0.11
N GLY A 202 0.41 -5.65 -0.34
CA GLY A 202 -0.67 -4.82 0.24
C GLY A 202 -2.07 -5.26 -0.19
N TYR A 203 -2.21 -5.81 -1.40
CA TYR A 203 -3.48 -6.40 -1.86
C TYR A 203 -3.88 -7.59 -0.96
N ALA A 204 -2.96 -8.52 -0.72
CA ALA A 204 -3.22 -9.68 0.14
C ALA A 204 -3.48 -9.29 1.61
N ALA A 205 -2.78 -8.28 2.13
CA ALA A 205 -3.01 -7.74 3.45
C ALA A 205 -4.43 -7.17 3.59
N ASN A 206 -4.90 -6.40 2.61
CA ASN A 206 -6.25 -5.84 2.61
C ASN A 206 -7.34 -6.92 2.55
N LEU A 207 -7.16 -7.95 1.71
CA LEU A 207 -8.08 -9.09 1.67
C LEU A 207 -8.15 -9.79 3.03
N ALA A 208 -6.99 -10.11 3.61
CA ALA A 208 -6.92 -10.79 4.90
C ALA A 208 -7.54 -9.96 6.03
N ALA A 209 -7.21 -8.66 6.11
CA ALA A 209 -7.74 -7.78 7.14
C ALA A 209 -9.26 -7.65 7.05
N VAL A 210 -9.81 -7.34 5.87
CA VAL A 210 -11.26 -7.16 5.69
C VAL A 210 -12.00 -8.47 5.97
N THR A 211 -11.53 -9.59 5.44
CA THR A 211 -12.20 -10.89 5.63
C THR A 211 -12.13 -11.42 7.06
N ALA A 212 -11.05 -11.13 7.79
CA ALA A 212 -10.91 -11.52 9.19
C ALA A 212 -11.74 -10.65 10.13
N LEU A 213 -11.87 -9.35 9.84
CA LEU A 213 -12.56 -8.39 10.70
C LEU A 213 -14.06 -8.28 10.41
N ALA A 214 -14.49 -8.50 9.17
CA ALA A 214 -15.90 -8.43 8.77
C ALA A 214 -16.48 -9.84 8.62
N SER A 215 -16.91 -10.42 9.74
CA SER A 215 -17.55 -11.74 9.74
C SER A 215 -18.91 -11.74 9.06
N HIS A 216 -19.40 -12.91 8.65
CA HIS A 216 -20.77 -13.05 8.15
C HIS A 216 -21.79 -12.45 9.13
N GLY A 217 -22.73 -11.67 8.63
CA GLY A 217 -23.73 -10.94 9.43
C GLY A 217 -23.29 -9.55 9.91
N SER A 218 -22.02 -9.15 9.73
CA SER A 218 -21.59 -7.77 9.99
C SER A 218 -21.96 -6.83 8.85
N LEU A 219 -21.88 -5.51 9.11
CA LEU A 219 -21.91 -4.47 8.08
C LEU A 219 -20.47 -4.05 7.71
N ILE A 220 -20.18 -3.96 6.42
CA ILE A 220 -19.04 -3.22 5.90
C ILE A 220 -19.55 -1.93 5.27
N VAL A 221 -19.03 -0.79 5.74
CA VAL A 221 -19.23 0.50 5.08
C VAL A 221 -17.98 0.78 4.23
N SER A 222 -18.12 0.79 2.91
CA SER A 222 -17.01 0.98 1.98
C SER A 222 -17.08 2.35 1.31
N ASP A 223 -15.98 3.11 1.36
CA ASP A 223 -15.83 4.30 0.54
C ASP A 223 -15.88 3.94 -0.96
N ALA A 224 -16.57 4.75 -1.77
CA ALA A 224 -16.69 4.52 -3.22
C ALA A 224 -15.37 4.64 -3.99
N GLY A 225 -14.38 5.35 -3.44
CA GLY A 225 -13.04 5.52 -4.00
C GLY A 225 -12.03 4.44 -3.60
N ASN A 226 -12.46 3.44 -2.83
CA ASN A 226 -11.55 2.41 -2.31
C ASN A 226 -10.78 1.66 -3.41
N HIS A 227 -9.52 1.36 -3.10
CA HIS A 227 -8.68 0.51 -3.92
C HIS A 227 -9.33 -0.86 -4.17
N ALA A 228 -9.08 -1.45 -5.35
CA ALA A 228 -9.69 -2.70 -5.79
C ALA A 228 -9.52 -3.87 -4.79
N SER A 229 -8.40 -3.91 -4.05
CA SER A 229 -8.18 -4.92 -3.00
C SER A 229 -9.22 -4.86 -1.88
N LEU A 230 -9.63 -3.66 -1.47
CA LEU A 230 -10.64 -3.49 -0.42
C LEU A 230 -12.01 -3.93 -0.93
N ILE A 231 -12.34 -3.60 -2.18
CA ILE A 231 -13.57 -4.03 -2.85
C ILE A 231 -13.64 -5.56 -2.91
N ASP A 232 -12.56 -6.21 -3.33
CA ASP A 232 -12.49 -7.67 -3.40
C ASP A 232 -12.52 -8.31 -2.01
N GLY A 233 -11.89 -7.68 -1.02
CA GLY A 233 -12.01 -8.06 0.39
C GLY A 233 -13.45 -8.02 0.89
N CYS A 234 -14.20 -6.95 0.60
CA CYS A 234 -15.62 -6.83 0.99
C CYS A 234 -16.47 -7.94 0.37
N ARG A 235 -16.24 -8.25 -0.91
CA ARG A 235 -16.93 -9.35 -1.61
C ARG A 235 -16.59 -10.71 -1.00
N LEU A 236 -15.34 -10.92 -0.64
CA LEU A 236 -14.86 -12.18 -0.08
C LEU A 236 -15.36 -12.40 1.36
N ALA A 237 -15.55 -11.32 2.13
CA ALA A 237 -15.98 -11.36 3.53
C ALA A 237 -17.40 -11.91 3.74
N ARG A 238 -18.26 -11.87 2.71
CA ARG A 238 -19.68 -12.27 2.78
C ARG A 238 -20.48 -11.54 3.88
N ALA A 239 -20.01 -10.36 4.27
CA ALA A 239 -20.72 -9.41 5.10
C ALA A 239 -21.65 -8.55 4.22
N THR A 240 -22.64 -7.91 4.82
CA THR A 240 -23.46 -6.91 4.12
C THR A 240 -22.58 -5.71 3.82
N THR A 241 -22.42 -5.34 2.55
CA THR A 241 -21.60 -4.19 2.16
C THR A 241 -22.46 -3.03 1.71
N GLN A 242 -22.32 -1.87 2.35
CA GLN A 242 -22.92 -0.60 1.94
C GLN A 242 -21.83 0.34 1.43
N VAL A 243 -21.91 0.70 0.15
CA VAL A 243 -21.01 1.68 -0.46
C VAL A 243 -21.54 3.09 -0.19
N VAL A 244 -20.68 3.96 0.32
CA VAL A 244 -20.99 5.38 0.59
C VAL A 244 -20.21 6.30 -0.35
N ALA A 245 -20.68 7.53 -0.48
CA ALA A 245 -19.99 8.54 -1.29
C ALA A 245 -18.55 8.74 -0.81
N HIS A 246 -17.66 9.00 -1.77
CA HIS A 246 -16.23 9.16 -1.51
C HIS A 246 -15.96 10.33 -0.57
N ALA A 247 -15.18 10.09 0.49
CA ALA A 247 -14.81 11.07 1.49
C ALA A 247 -16.03 11.78 2.14
N ASP A 248 -17.12 11.05 2.39
CA ASP A 248 -18.35 11.55 3.03
C ASP A 248 -18.58 10.93 4.43
N PRO A 249 -18.10 11.57 5.50
CA PRO A 249 -18.31 11.11 6.87
C PRO A 249 -19.78 11.08 7.32
N GLU A 250 -20.66 11.88 6.71
CA GLU A 250 -22.08 11.90 7.08
C GLU A 250 -22.80 10.69 6.50
N ALA A 251 -22.50 10.33 5.25
CA ALA A 251 -22.99 9.08 4.67
C ALA A 251 -22.52 7.86 5.48
N VAL A 252 -21.27 7.87 5.95
CA VAL A 252 -20.75 6.83 6.86
C VAL A 252 -21.56 6.79 8.17
N ARG A 253 -21.75 7.93 8.84
CA ARG A 253 -22.54 8.00 10.09
C ARG A 253 -23.96 7.46 9.89
N LYS A 254 -24.62 7.83 8.79
CA LYS A 254 -25.96 7.36 8.47
C LYS A 254 -25.99 5.85 8.23
N ALA A 255 -25.04 5.30 7.47
CA ALA A 255 -24.95 3.86 7.23
C ALA A 255 -24.79 3.08 8.55
N LEU A 256 -23.83 3.51 9.38
CA LEU A 256 -23.58 2.89 10.69
C LEU A 256 -24.77 3.02 11.63
N GLY A 257 -25.47 4.16 11.63
CA GLY A 257 -26.64 4.40 12.47
C GLY A 257 -27.87 3.54 12.14
N THR A 258 -27.89 2.87 10.98
CA THR A 258 -28.99 1.97 10.56
C THR A 258 -28.72 0.50 10.80
N HIS A 259 -27.56 0.13 11.36
CA HIS A 259 -27.18 -1.25 11.59
C HIS A 259 -26.97 -1.53 13.08
N GLU A 260 -27.58 -2.62 13.54
CA GLU A 260 -27.35 -3.15 14.88
C GLU A 260 -26.34 -4.30 14.79
N GLY A 261 -25.22 -4.20 15.52
CA GLY A 261 -24.20 -5.25 15.58
C GLY A 261 -22.81 -4.79 15.17
N ALA A 262 -21.97 -5.74 14.78
CA ALA A 262 -20.59 -5.48 14.38
C ALA A 262 -20.57 -4.78 13.01
N ALA A 263 -19.85 -3.66 12.92
CA ALA A 263 -19.65 -2.93 11.69
C ALA A 263 -18.18 -2.51 11.51
N VAL A 264 -17.72 -2.50 10.26
CA VAL A 264 -16.36 -2.09 9.89
C VAL A 264 -16.46 -1.04 8.79
N LEU A 265 -15.82 0.12 9.01
CA LEU A 265 -15.59 1.12 7.98
C LEU A 265 -14.26 0.83 7.28
N VAL A 266 -14.26 0.83 5.95
CA VAL A 266 -13.07 0.62 5.13
C VAL A 266 -12.89 1.81 4.18
N SER A 267 -11.75 2.49 4.29
CA SER A 267 -11.38 3.66 3.49
C SER A 267 -9.86 3.75 3.33
N ASP A 268 -9.37 4.15 2.16
CA ASP A 268 -7.97 4.55 1.98
C ASP A 268 -7.70 5.94 2.59
N THR A 269 -6.47 6.19 3.03
CA THR A 269 -6.07 7.51 3.56
C THR A 269 -5.55 8.45 2.47
N VAL A 270 -4.82 7.90 1.50
CA VAL A 270 -4.35 8.59 0.30
C VAL A 270 -4.81 7.79 -0.90
N PHE A 271 -5.66 8.41 -1.71
CA PHE A 271 -6.22 7.80 -2.92
C PHE A 271 -5.26 8.01 -4.10
N SER A 272 -5.12 7.00 -4.95
CA SER A 272 -4.20 6.97 -6.10
C SER A 272 -4.93 6.71 -7.41
#